data_AF-A0A5S4VLP7-F1
#
_entry.id   AF-A0A5S4VLP7-F1
#
_cell.length_a   1.000
_cell.length_b   1.000
_cell.length_c   1.000
_cell.angle_alpha   90.00
_cell.angle_beta   90.00
_cell.angle_gamma   90.00
#
_symmetry.space_group_name_H-M   'P 1'
#
loop_
_entity.id
_entity.type
_entity.pdbx_description
1 polymer ?
#
loop_
_entity_poly.entity_id
_entity_poly.type
_entity_poly.pdbx_seq_one_letter_code
_entity_poly.pdbx_strand_id
1 'polypeptide(L)' 'MEEWKEALEAAVNKTIGAWNKASEAFLSHDQKGFEHWHNEFNRYVETFSHAIGIPEEDFISYLEEKGLYKNNVNQKSE' A
#
# COMPACT_ATOMS: atom_id res chain seq x y z
N MET A 1 9.18 18.93 -13.16
CA MET A 1 9.46 17.49 -13.40
C MET A 1 9.79 16.77 -12.09
N GLU A 2 10.31 17.47 -11.09
CA GLU A 2 10.64 16.93 -9.76
C GLU A 2 9.40 16.75 -8.88
N GLU A 3 8.49 17.75 -8.85
CA GLU A 3 7.24 17.73 -8.05
C GLU A 3 6.33 16.51 -8.34
N TRP A 4 6.21 16.10 -9.61
CA TRP A 4 5.35 14.95 -9.97
C TRP A 4 5.95 13.62 -9.52
N LYS A 5 7.29 13.51 -9.47
CA LYS A 5 7.98 12.33 -8.96
C LYS A 5 7.83 12.22 -7.45
N GLU A 6 7.98 13.34 -6.74
CA GLU A 6 7.76 13.41 -5.30
C GLU A 6 6.31 13.08 -4.93
N ALA A 7 5.34 13.60 -5.69
CA ALA A 7 3.93 13.28 -5.49
C ALA A 7 3.63 11.79 -5.71
N LEU A 8 4.21 11.19 -6.75
CA LEU A 8 4.08 9.75 -7.02
C LEU A 8 4.73 8.91 -5.91
N GLU A 9 5.92 9.28 -5.46
CA GLU A 9 6.61 8.59 -4.37
C GLU A 9 5.84 8.69 -3.04
N ALA A 10 5.27 9.87 -2.75
CA ALA A 10 4.41 10.05 -1.59
C ALA A 10 3.14 9.19 -1.67
N ALA A 11 2.52 9.08 -2.85
CA ALA A 11 1.38 8.20 -3.10
C ALA A 11 1.75 6.73 -2.86
N VAL A 12 2.84 6.25 -3.45
CA VAL A 12 3.37 4.89 -3.25
C VAL A 12 3.61 4.58 -1.78
N ASN A 13 4.36 5.44 -1.09
CA ASN A 13 4.72 5.24 0.32
C ASN A 13 3.48 5.24 1.21
N LYS A 14 2.48 6.07 0.89
CA LYS A 14 1.21 6.11 1.62
C LYS A 14 0.39 4.84 1.43
N THR A 15 0.30 4.32 0.20
CA THR A 15 -0.42 3.08 -0.09
C THR A 15 0.25 1.87 0.55
N ILE A 16 1.59 1.73 0.41
CA ILE A 16 2.36 0.67 1.07
C ILE A 16 2.23 0.77 2.60
N GLY A 17 2.27 1.99 3.14
CA GLY A 17 2.09 2.23 4.57
C GLY A 17 0.73 1.76 5.09
N ALA A 18 -0.35 1.98 4.34
CA ALA A 18 -1.68 1.46 4.71
C ALA A 18 -1.69 -0.07 4.72
N TRP A 19 -1.10 -0.71 3.71
CA TRP A 19 -0.98 -2.17 3.66
C TRP A 19 -0.19 -2.75 4.85
N ASN A 20 0.95 -2.14 5.18
CA ASN A 20 1.77 -2.59 6.32
C ASN A 20 0.98 -2.51 7.63
N LYS A 21 0.24 -1.43 7.86
CA LYS A 21 -0.59 -1.29 9.07
C LYS A 21 -1.77 -2.27 9.09
N ALA A 22 -2.38 -2.55 7.94
CA ALA A 22 -3.40 -3.60 7.85
C ALA A 22 -2.80 -4.97 8.23
N SER A 23 -1.60 -5.26 7.72
CA SER A 23 -0.88 -6.50 8.01
C SER A 23 -0.50 -6.63 9.49
N GLU A 24 0.01 -5.56 10.10
CA GLU A 24 0.30 -5.50 11.53
C GLU A 24 -0.96 -5.73 12.37
N ALA A 25 -2.07 -5.07 12.04
CA ALA A 25 -3.34 -5.23 12.74
C ALA A 25 -3.90 -6.65 12.59
N PHE A 26 -3.75 -7.27 11.41
CA PHE A 26 -4.10 -8.67 11.19
C PHE A 26 -3.27 -9.60 12.09
N LEU A 27 -1.96 -9.42 12.14
CA LEU A 27 -1.04 -10.23 12.97
C LEU A 27 -1.29 -10.04 14.47
N SER A 28 -1.75 -8.86 14.89
CA SER A 28 -2.10 -8.57 16.28
C SER A 28 -3.54 -8.93 16.66
N HIS A 29 -4.31 -9.54 15.75
CA HIS A 29 -5.75 -9.82 15.91
C HIS A 29 -6.61 -8.58 16.21
N ASP A 30 -6.18 -7.38 15.76
CA ASP A 30 -6.97 -6.16 15.81
C ASP A 30 -7.86 -6.07 14.56
N GLN A 31 -9.06 -6.64 14.65
CA GLN A 31 -10.01 -6.65 13.55
C GLN A 31 -10.38 -5.24 13.06
N LYS A 32 -10.59 -4.28 13.97
CA LYS A 32 -11.00 -2.92 13.59
C LYS A 32 -9.85 -2.19 12.91
N GLY A 33 -8.63 -2.37 13.41
CA GLY A 33 -7.42 -1.85 12.77
C GLY A 33 -7.23 -2.41 11.37
N PHE A 34 -7.43 -3.73 11.20
CA PHE A 34 -7.34 -4.37 9.88
C PHE A 34 -8.37 -3.80 8.91
N GLU A 35 -9.65 -3.79 9.29
CA GLU A 35 -10.73 -3.25 8.45
C GLU A 35 -10.47 -1.79 8.05
N HIS A 36 -10.02 -0.96 8.99
CA HIS A 36 -9.69 0.43 8.71
C HIS A 36 -8.57 0.58 7.69
N TRP A 37 -7.41 -0.03 7.94
CA TRP A 37 -6.22 0.14 7.10
C TRP A 37 -6.35 -0.56 5.74
N HIS A 38 -7.06 -1.67 5.67
CA HIS A 38 -7.37 -2.35 4.41
C HIS A 38 -8.29 -1.49 3.53
N ASN A 39 -9.30 -0.84 4.11
CA ASN A 39 -10.16 0.09 3.38
C ASN A 39 -9.39 1.33 2.91
N GLU A 40 -8.47 1.85 3.73
CA GLU A 40 -7.59 2.95 3.33
C GLU A 40 -6.65 2.55 2.17
N PHE A 41 -6.09 1.34 2.20
CA PHE A 41 -5.30 0.79 1.09
C PHE A 41 -6.11 0.78 -0.22
N ASN A 42 -7.31 0.20 -0.20
CA ASN A 42 -8.17 0.16 -1.38
C ASN A 42 -8.50 1.56 -1.91
N ARG A 43 -8.83 2.49 -1.00
CA ARG A 43 -9.10 3.89 -1.37
C ARG A 43 -7.89 4.56 -2.02
N TYR A 44 -6.67 4.30 -1.53
CA TYR A 44 -5.46 4.87 -2.12
C TYR A 44 -5.13 4.25 -3.48
N VAL A 45 -5.35 2.95 -3.66
CA VAL A 45 -5.22 2.30 -4.97
C VAL A 45 -6.17 2.95 -5.98
N GLU A 46 -7.46 3.07 -5.66
CA GLU A 46 -8.45 3.73 -6.52
C GLU A 46 -8.07 5.19 -6.82
N THR A 47 -7.80 5.98 -5.77
CA THR A 47 -7.53 7.41 -5.90
C THR A 47 -6.28 7.69 -6.73
N PHE A 48 -5.18 6.99 -6.45
CA PHE A 48 -3.90 7.28 -7.09
C PHE A 48 -3.79 6.68 -8.48
N SER A 49 -4.35 5.49 -8.73
CA SER A 49 -4.42 4.94 -10.08
C SER A 49 -5.22 5.86 -11.02
N HIS A 50 -6.36 6.38 -10.54
CA HIS A 50 -7.16 7.37 -11.28
C HIS A 50 -6.38 8.67 -11.53
N ALA A 51 -5.70 9.20 -10.51
CA ALA A 51 -4.96 10.46 -10.62
C ALA A 51 -3.80 10.41 -11.63
N ILE A 52 -3.15 9.25 -11.77
CA ILE A 52 -2.05 9.06 -12.73
C ILE A 52 -2.51 8.46 -14.06
N GLY A 53 -3.80 8.12 -14.18
CA GLY A 53 -4.42 7.65 -15.41
C GLY A 53 -4.04 6.23 -15.81
N ILE A 54 -3.81 5.33 -14.84
CA ILE A 54 -3.53 3.91 -15.09
C ILE A 54 -4.58 3.01 -14.42
N PRO A 55 -4.80 1.78 -14.91
CA PRO A 55 -5.58 0.76 -14.21
C PRO A 55 -5.08 0.49 -12.78
N GLU A 56 -5.99 0.13 -11.88
CA GLU A 56 -5.63 -0.25 -10.50
C GLU A 56 -4.65 -1.43 -10.46
N GLU A 57 -4.80 -2.40 -11.36
CA GLU A 57 -3.90 -3.56 -11.49
C GLU A 57 -2.45 -3.13 -11.80
N ASP A 58 -2.27 -2.18 -12.72
CA ASP A 58 -0.94 -1.65 -13.07
C ASP A 58 -0.34 -0.88 -11.89
N PHE A 59 -1.17 -0.14 -11.15
CA PHE A 59 -0.72 0.54 -9.95
C PHE A 59 -0.31 -0.45 -8.85
N ILE A 60 -1.07 -1.53 -8.65
CA ILE A 60 -0.71 -2.60 -7.70
C ILE A 60 0.60 -3.26 -8.10
N SER A 61 0.78 -3.63 -9.38
CA SER A 61 2.05 -4.18 -9.88
C SER A 61 3.22 -3.22 -9.62
N TYR A 62 3.01 -1.92 -9.82
CA TYR A 62 4.02 -0.92 -9.48
C TYR A 62 4.34 -0.89 -7.98
N LEU A 63 3.34 -0.99 -7.11
CA LEU A 63 3.55 -1.07 -5.66
C LEU A 63 4.35 -2.34 -5.28
N GLU A 64 4.10 -3.48 -5.92
CA GLU A 64 4.86 -4.73 -5.72
C GLU A 64 6.34 -4.59 -6.07
N GLU A 65 6.64 -3.96 -7.21
CA GLU A 65 8.03 -3.63 -7.59
C GLU A 65 8.70 -2.77 -6.50
N LYS A 66 7.96 -1.78 -5.98
CA LYS A 66 8.40 -0.86 -4.91
C LYS A 66 8.46 -1.49 -3.53
N GLY A 67 7.92 -2.68 -3.34
CA GLY A 67 8.05 -3.45 -2.11
C GLY A 67 6.78 -3.71 -1.32
N LEU A 68 5.61 -3.54 -1.94
CA LEU A 68 4.38 -4.14 -1.44
C LEU A 68 4.62 -5.63 -1.16
N TYR A 69 4.12 -6.12 -0.03
CA TYR A 69 4.32 -7.48 0.50
C TYR A 69 5.75 -7.87 0.96
N LYS A 70 6.81 -7.11 0.65
CA LYS A 70 8.19 -7.50 1.02
C LYS A 70 8.45 -7.52 2.53
N ASN A 71 7.79 -6.67 3.31
CA ASN A 71 7.99 -6.58 4.76
C ASN A 71 7.32 -7.71 5.55
N ASN A 72 6.33 -8.40 4.97
CA ASN A 72 5.56 -9.45 5.65
C ASN A 72 6.16 -10.86 5.47
N VAL A 73 7.08 -11.04 4.53
CA VAL A 73 7.68 -12.36 4.20
C VAL A 73 8.96 -12.63 5.01
N ASN A 74 9.48 -11.63 5.75
CA ASN A 74 10.76 -11.74 6.44
C ASN A 74 10.68 -11.79 7.98
N GLN A 75 9.53 -12.15 8.55
CA GLN A 75 9.50 -12.62 9.95
C GLN A 75 9.64 -14.13 9.96
N LYS A 76 10.91 -14.53 10.10
CA LYS A 76 11.40 -15.89 10.22
C LYS A 76 10.54 -16.75 11.17
N SER A 77 10.20 -17.91 10.65
CA SER A 77 10.29 -19.17 11.37
C SER A 77 11.55 -19.23 12.26
N GLU A 78 11.37 -19.07 13.57
CA GLU A 78 12.26 -19.59 14.61
C GLU A 78 11.43 -20.39 15.62
#